data_AF-A0A7W1JF03-F1
#
_entry.id   AF-A0A7W1JF03-F1
#
_cell.length_a   1.000
_cell.length_b   1.000
_cell.length_c   1.000
_cell.angle_alpha   90.00
_cell.angle_beta   90.00
_cell.angle_gamma   90.00
#
_symmetry.space_group_name_H-M   'P 1'
#
loop_
_entity.id
_entity.type
_entity.pdbx_description
1 polymer ?
#
loop_
_entity_poly.entity_id
_entity_poly.type
_entity_poly.pdbx_seq_one_letter_code
_entity_poly.pdbx_strand_id
1 'polypeptide(L)'
;MMAIMTMVFLRALILVALVSAAVNISLAQDAPIPNASPTPNGEPALYTYKVAHDHRIGKGDGELRITDTGIEYRGANEDEARHNGVWRDDDIKRLELSKTNLHVFTYEATQFPLIPRNTPKIREGRSVRFGAEREHEFSLVEGEITPEVVRTLLARFKRPISSSVLPNDTEESGHLIFEIPVFHRQRAGGASGTLRVYEDYVAFNSEREGHSRYWRYDDIRDIGSLGRYKFEIATSEGQFGTDGRSYIFDLKRPMTSGEYDQLWAKIYEREQTLRLRREQPGESRKAASPRGKTGHVNEPE
;
A
#
# COMPACT_ATOMS: atom_id res chain seq x y z
N MET A 1 70.13 20.47 39.77
CA MET A 1 68.79 20.57 40.42
C MET A 1 67.97 19.41 39.87
N MET A 2 68.01 18.16 40.32
CA MET A 2 68.04 17.52 41.64
C MET A 2 66.82 17.84 42.53
N ALA A 3 66.21 16.75 43.02
CA ALA A 3 65.16 16.58 44.04
C ALA A 3 63.69 16.60 43.50
N ILE A 4 62.76 15.66 43.76
CA ILE A 4 62.58 14.50 44.69
C ILE A 4 61.34 13.70 44.13
N MET A 5 61.42 12.42 43.74
CA MET A 5 61.04 11.18 44.50
C MET A 5 59.69 11.29 45.27
N THR A 6 58.66 10.45 45.12
CA THR A 6 58.59 9.06 45.64
C THR A 6 57.19 8.47 45.34
N MET A 7 57.15 7.18 44.99
CA MET A 7 55.96 6.30 44.86
C MET A 7 55.20 6.10 46.17
N VAL A 8 53.87 5.88 46.12
CA VAL A 8 53.17 4.90 46.97
C VAL A 8 51.97 4.28 46.20
N PHE A 9 51.99 2.95 46.09
CA PHE A 9 50.89 2.06 45.70
C PHE A 9 49.83 1.96 46.82
N LEU A 10 48.54 1.84 46.50
CA LEU A 10 47.70 0.81 47.13
C LEU A 10 46.42 0.47 46.35
N ARG A 11 46.26 -0.82 46.07
CA ARG A 11 45.04 -1.49 45.61
C ARG A 11 44.01 -1.54 46.75
N ALA A 12 42.73 -1.41 46.43
CA ALA A 12 41.66 -1.97 47.25
C ALA A 12 40.51 -2.47 46.36
N LEU A 13 40.44 -3.80 46.27
CA LEU A 13 39.35 -4.58 45.72
C LEU A 13 38.49 -5.00 46.93
N ILE A 14 37.23 -4.59 47.01
CA ILE A 14 36.27 -5.18 47.96
C ILE A 14 35.02 -5.56 47.19
N LEU A 15 34.83 -6.87 47.14
CA LEU A 15 33.68 -7.63 46.71
C LEU A 15 32.67 -7.65 47.87
N VAL A 16 31.42 -7.24 47.65
CA VAL A 16 30.31 -7.60 48.55
C VAL A 16 29.14 -8.06 47.69
N ALA A 17 28.87 -9.37 47.76
CA ALA A 17 27.62 -9.97 47.37
C ALA A 17 26.68 -9.96 48.58
N LEU A 18 25.41 -9.63 48.37
CA LEU A 18 24.35 -9.95 49.32
C LEU A 18 23.06 -10.28 48.57
N VAL A 19 22.50 -11.42 48.98
CA VAL A 19 21.35 -12.12 48.44
C VAL A 19 20.16 -11.90 49.37
N SER A 20 18.94 -11.96 48.80
CA SER A 20 17.60 -12.06 49.43
C SER A 20 16.97 -10.74 49.91
N ALA A 21 15.67 -10.48 49.80
CA ALA A 21 14.52 -11.35 49.55
C ALA A 21 13.40 -10.57 48.83
N ALA A 22 12.48 -11.32 48.22
CA ALA A 22 11.25 -10.84 47.60
C ALA A 22 10.30 -10.17 48.61
N VAL A 23 9.68 -9.06 48.18
CA VAL A 23 8.36 -8.62 48.66
C VAL A 23 7.52 -8.27 47.45
N ASN A 24 6.46 -9.05 47.25
CA ASN A 24 5.37 -8.75 46.34
C ASN A 24 4.50 -7.64 46.95
N ILE A 25 4.31 -6.53 46.23
CA ILE A 25 3.12 -5.70 46.39
C ILE A 25 2.48 -5.58 45.01
N SER A 26 1.38 -6.31 44.87
CA SER A 26 0.41 -6.17 43.81
C SER A 26 -0.39 -4.89 44.08
N LEU A 27 -0.40 -3.97 43.11
CA LEU A 27 -1.45 -2.96 43.00
C LEU A 27 -2.11 -3.15 41.63
N ALA A 28 -3.41 -3.34 41.70
CA ALA A 28 -4.26 -3.84 40.64
C ALA A 28 -4.60 -2.77 39.60
N GLN A 29 -4.64 -3.24 38.34
CA GLN A 29 -5.63 -2.95 37.31
C GLN A 29 -5.95 -1.48 37.01
N ASP A 30 -5.27 -0.95 35.99
CA ASP A 30 -5.98 -0.28 34.89
C ASP A 30 -6.13 -1.28 33.74
N ALA A 31 -7.34 -1.36 33.19
CA ALA A 31 -7.76 -2.37 32.23
C ALA A 31 -6.91 -2.39 30.94
N PRO A 32 -6.67 -3.56 30.33
CA PRO A 32 -5.97 -3.64 29.06
C PRO A 32 -6.84 -3.02 27.96
N ILE A 33 -6.31 -2.03 27.25
CA ILE A 33 -6.83 -1.61 25.95
C ILE A 33 -6.66 -2.82 25.01
N PRO A 34 -7.74 -3.42 24.47
CA PRO A 34 -7.60 -4.46 23.46
C PRO A 34 -7.22 -3.78 22.14
N ASN A 35 -6.21 -4.33 21.47
CA ASN A 35 -5.68 -3.96 20.15
C ASN A 35 -4.44 -3.04 20.14
N ALA A 36 -3.33 -3.51 20.73
CA ALA A 36 -2.01 -3.18 20.21
C ALA A 36 -1.54 -4.37 19.34
N SER A 37 -1.81 -4.32 18.03
CA SER A 37 -1.21 -5.26 17.07
C SER A 37 0.33 -5.15 17.14
N PRO A 38 1.08 -6.25 16.98
CA PRO A 38 2.55 -6.24 17.11
C PRO A 38 3.19 -5.35 16.05
N THR A 39 4.02 -4.39 16.47
CA THR A 39 4.79 -3.50 15.58
C THR A 39 5.65 -4.32 14.61
N PRO A 40 5.84 -3.90 13.32
CA PRO A 40 6.65 -4.66 12.36
C PRO A 40 8.14 -4.77 12.71
N ASN A 41 8.57 -4.18 13.84
CA ASN A 41 9.94 -4.20 14.32
C ASN A 41 10.33 -5.63 14.73
N GLY A 42 10.93 -6.36 13.79
CA GLY A 42 11.49 -7.69 14.03
C GLY A 42 10.82 -8.84 13.26
N GLU A 43 9.85 -8.56 12.38
CA GLU A 43 9.30 -9.59 11.52
C GLU A 43 10.33 -10.07 10.47
N PRO A 44 10.32 -11.37 10.10
CA PRO A 44 11.14 -11.85 9.01
C PRO A 44 10.76 -11.11 7.72
N ALA A 45 11.77 -10.62 7.01
CA ALA A 45 11.55 -10.05 5.68
C ALA A 45 11.22 -11.17 4.70
N LEU A 46 10.11 -11.03 3.97
CA LEU A 46 9.80 -11.88 2.83
C LEU A 46 10.74 -11.56 1.67
N TYR A 47 11.02 -10.28 1.46
CA TYR A 47 11.94 -9.79 0.44
C TYR A 47 12.80 -8.66 0.99
N THR A 48 14.07 -8.63 0.57
CA THR A 48 15.05 -7.62 0.98
C THR A 48 15.77 -7.08 -0.26
N TYR A 49 15.86 -5.76 -0.36
CA TYR A 49 16.53 -5.07 -1.44
C TYR A 49 17.53 -4.05 -0.91
N LYS A 50 18.67 -3.92 -1.59
CA LYS A 50 19.53 -2.75 -1.44
C LYS A 50 18.98 -1.64 -2.30
N VAL A 51 18.70 -0.49 -1.68
CA VAL A 51 18.03 0.62 -2.35
C VAL A 51 18.77 1.93 -2.10
N ALA A 52 18.69 2.83 -3.07
CA ALA A 52 18.97 4.25 -2.90
C ALA A 52 17.65 5.00 -2.84
N HIS A 53 17.57 6.05 -2.03
CA HIS A 53 16.48 7.01 -2.04
C HIS A 53 17.02 8.42 -2.22
N ASP A 54 16.24 9.26 -2.89
CA ASP A 54 16.65 10.64 -3.15
C ASP A 54 16.40 11.51 -1.90
N HIS A 55 17.41 12.29 -1.54
CA HIS A 55 17.28 13.35 -0.56
C HIS A 55 16.89 14.66 -1.25
N ARG A 56 16.43 15.63 -0.46
CA ARG A 56 16.32 17.02 -0.95
C ARG A 56 17.67 17.54 -1.49
N ILE A 57 18.79 16.98 -1.03
CA ILE A 57 20.15 17.18 -1.53
C ILE A 57 20.92 15.86 -1.40
N GLY A 58 21.20 15.18 -2.52
CA GLY A 58 22.01 13.95 -2.55
C GLY A 58 21.18 12.66 -2.66
N LYS A 59 21.86 11.52 -2.46
CA LYS A 59 21.25 10.18 -2.46
C LYS A 59 21.66 9.44 -1.19
N GLY A 60 20.73 8.73 -0.58
CA GLY A 60 20.94 7.93 0.62
C GLY A 60 20.77 6.44 0.33
N ASP A 61 21.76 5.64 0.70
CA ASP A 61 21.71 4.19 0.54
C ASP A 61 21.13 3.51 1.77
N GLY A 62 20.42 2.41 1.55
CA GLY A 62 19.89 1.60 2.63
C GLY A 62 19.34 0.27 2.17
N GLU A 63 18.56 -0.33 3.05
CA GLU A 63 17.93 -1.63 2.86
C GLU A 63 16.42 -1.50 3.01
N LEU A 64 15.70 -1.96 2.00
CA LEU A 64 14.26 -2.02 1.97
C LEU A 64 13.82 -3.45 2.21
N ARG A 65 12.95 -3.65 3.19
CA ARG A 65 12.45 -4.96 3.62
C ARG A 65 10.94 -4.97 3.47
N ILE A 66 10.43 -5.92 2.71
CA ILE A 66 9.01 -6.22 2.63
C ILE A 66 8.75 -7.34 3.63
N THR A 67 8.08 -7.05 4.74
CA THR A 67 7.67 -8.03 5.75
C THR A 67 6.27 -8.54 5.46
N ASP A 68 5.70 -9.44 6.26
CA ASP A 68 4.33 -9.92 6.05
C ASP A 68 3.26 -8.82 6.25
N THR A 69 3.52 -7.90 7.18
CA THR A 69 2.55 -6.88 7.59
C THR A 69 2.86 -5.45 7.10
N GLY A 70 3.96 -5.25 6.39
CA GLY A 70 4.38 -3.91 6.00
C GLY A 70 5.66 -3.84 5.18
N ILE A 71 6.22 -2.62 5.17
CA ILE A 71 7.47 -2.26 4.50
C ILE A 71 8.34 -1.48 5.49
N GLU A 72 9.62 -1.85 5.57
CA GLU A 72 10.62 -1.20 6.42
C GLU A 72 11.79 -0.73 5.58
N TYR A 73 12.23 0.51 5.80
CA TYR A 73 13.48 1.04 5.27
C TYR A 73 14.49 1.27 6.40
N ARG A 74 15.72 0.81 6.19
CA ARG A 74 16.86 1.02 7.09
C ARG A 74 18.00 1.71 6.35
N GLY A 75 18.37 2.90 6.79
CA GLY A 75 19.54 3.61 6.31
C GLY A 75 20.84 2.84 6.58
N ALA A 76 21.80 2.94 5.66
CA ALA A 76 23.06 2.20 5.75
C ALA A 76 24.01 2.71 6.85
N ASN A 77 23.88 3.96 7.28
CA ASN A 77 24.75 4.61 8.26
C ASN A 77 23.94 5.49 9.24
N GLU A 78 24.60 6.09 10.23
CA GLU A 78 23.94 6.88 11.28
C GLU A 78 23.23 8.13 10.74
N ASP A 79 23.73 8.73 9.66
CA ASP A 79 23.08 9.86 9.00
C ASP A 79 21.80 9.42 8.29
N GLU A 80 21.86 8.29 7.58
CA GLU A 80 20.71 7.67 6.90
C GLU A 80 19.72 7.03 7.87
N ALA A 81 20.14 6.67 9.08
CA ALA A 81 19.26 6.10 10.10
C ALA A 81 18.13 7.06 10.51
N ARG A 82 18.31 8.37 10.30
CA ARG A 82 17.26 9.39 10.48
C ARG A 82 16.11 9.27 9.49
N HIS A 83 16.34 8.55 8.39
CA HIS A 83 15.36 8.30 7.34
C HIS A 83 14.70 6.92 7.48
N ASN A 84 15.05 6.16 8.52
CA ASN A 84 14.41 4.88 8.82
C ASN A 84 12.89 5.06 8.87
N GLY A 85 12.19 4.18 8.17
CA GLY A 85 10.75 4.22 8.05
C GLY A 85 10.18 2.83 8.23
N VAL A 86 9.08 2.72 8.97
CA VAL A 86 8.33 1.48 9.12
C VAL A 86 6.88 1.82 8.83
N TRP A 87 6.33 1.20 7.80
CA TRP A 87 4.97 1.44 7.34
C TRP A 87 4.21 0.13 7.33
N ARG A 88 3.12 0.05 8.09
CA ARG A 88 2.19 -1.07 7.97
C ARG A 88 1.36 -0.92 6.72
N ASP A 89 0.85 -2.04 6.24
CA ASP A 89 -0.05 -2.04 5.07
C ASP A 89 -1.26 -1.09 5.26
N ASP A 90 -1.76 -0.91 6.49
CA ASP A 90 -2.86 0.01 6.80
C ASP A 90 -2.48 1.50 6.77
N ASP A 91 -1.20 1.82 7.00
CA ASP A 91 -0.65 3.19 6.98
C ASP A 91 -0.26 3.63 5.57
N ILE A 92 -0.13 2.67 4.65
CA ILE A 92 0.19 2.91 3.24
C ILE A 92 -1.11 3.18 2.48
N LYS A 93 -1.16 4.35 1.85
CA LYS A 93 -2.27 4.78 1.00
C LYS A 93 -2.26 4.05 -0.34
N ARG A 94 -1.10 3.93 -0.99
CA ARG A 94 -0.90 3.15 -2.22
C ARG A 94 0.56 2.75 -2.42
N LEU A 95 0.78 1.79 -3.31
CA LEU A 95 2.09 1.41 -3.82
C LEU A 95 2.17 1.63 -5.34
N GLU A 96 3.32 2.09 -5.83
CA GLU A 96 3.67 2.01 -7.25
C GLU A 96 4.94 1.17 -7.43
N LEU A 97 4.85 0.13 -8.25
CA LEU A 97 5.89 -0.87 -8.46
C LEU A 97 6.41 -0.78 -9.89
N SER A 98 7.72 -0.85 -10.06
CA SER A 98 8.39 -1.08 -11.33
C SER A 98 9.54 -2.06 -11.12
N LYS A 99 10.24 -2.49 -12.18
CA LYS A 99 11.36 -3.43 -12.04
C LYS A 99 12.44 -2.92 -11.08
N THR A 100 12.73 -1.62 -11.12
CA THR A 100 13.83 -1.02 -10.36
C THR A 100 13.38 -0.06 -9.27
N ASN A 101 12.10 0.36 -9.24
CA ASN A 101 11.65 1.37 -8.28
C ASN A 101 10.42 0.90 -7.51
N LEU A 102 10.40 1.23 -6.22
CA LEU A 102 9.25 1.11 -5.32
C LEU A 102 8.89 2.49 -4.79
N HIS A 103 7.65 2.94 -5.03
CA HIS A 103 7.12 4.16 -4.42
C HIS A 103 6.09 3.79 -3.35
N VAL A 104 6.32 4.25 -2.13
CA VAL A 104 5.41 4.07 -0.99
C VAL A 104 4.74 5.41 -0.69
N PHE A 105 3.42 5.46 -0.85
CA PHE A 105 2.63 6.63 -0.54
C PHE A 105 1.93 6.43 0.79
N THR A 106 2.15 7.33 1.75
CA THR A 106 1.63 7.20 3.13
C THR A 106 0.70 8.36 3.48
N TYR A 107 -0.18 8.13 4.45
CA TYR A 107 -0.99 9.19 5.03
C TYR A 107 -0.15 9.99 6.03
N GLU A 108 0.23 11.24 5.70
CA GLU A 108 0.80 12.17 6.67
C GLU A 108 -0.15 13.36 6.91
N ALA A 109 -0.42 13.70 8.16
CA ALA A 109 -1.14 14.92 8.50
C ALA A 109 -0.11 16.05 8.71
N THR A 110 0.32 16.71 7.65
CA THR A 110 1.31 17.78 7.78
C THR A 110 0.65 19.03 8.38
N GLN A 111 1.24 19.50 9.48
CA GLN A 111 0.86 20.73 10.15
C GLN A 111 1.49 21.91 9.41
N PHE A 112 0.70 22.66 8.64
CA PHE A 112 1.19 23.88 7.98
C PHE A 112 1.00 25.10 8.89
N PRO A 113 2.05 25.88 9.21
CA PRO A 113 1.88 27.15 9.90
C PRO A 113 1.27 28.17 8.92
N LEU A 114 0.11 28.76 9.25
CA LEU A 114 -0.32 29.98 8.55
C LEU A 114 0.70 31.08 8.85
N ILE A 115 1.43 31.53 7.84
CA ILE A 115 2.12 32.82 7.88
C ILE A 115 1.17 33.84 7.23
N PRO A 116 0.41 34.63 8.01
CA PRO A 116 -0.41 35.68 7.42
C PRO A 116 0.50 36.69 6.72
N ARG A 117 0.22 36.96 5.44
CA ARG A 117 1.08 37.73 4.53
C ARG A 117 1.17 39.23 4.83
N ASN A 118 0.69 39.72 5.98
CA ASN A 118 0.88 41.09 6.48
C ASN A 118 0.29 41.25 7.89
N THR A 119 0.95 40.76 8.94
CA THR A 119 0.56 41.15 10.31
C THR A 119 1.76 41.19 11.25
N PRO A 120 2.12 42.35 11.81
CA PRO A 120 3.12 42.41 12.86
C PRO A 120 2.51 41.88 14.17
N LYS A 121 3.12 40.82 14.70
CA LYS A 121 2.89 40.23 16.04
C LYS A 121 1.51 39.60 16.28
N ILE A 122 1.33 38.34 15.88
CA ILE A 122 0.44 37.40 16.58
C ILE A 122 1.27 36.19 16.97
N ARG A 123 1.35 35.91 18.29
CA ARG A 123 2.20 34.90 18.93
C ARG A 123 1.54 33.52 19.08
N GLU A 124 0.41 33.28 18.44
CA GLU A 124 -0.27 31.98 18.47
C GLU A 124 -0.53 31.52 17.03
N GLY A 125 0.39 30.69 16.53
CA GLY A 125 0.34 30.12 15.19
C GLY A 125 -0.82 29.14 15.06
N ARG A 126 -1.90 29.57 14.43
CA ARG A 126 -2.99 28.69 14.01
C ARG A 126 -2.48 27.85 12.84
N SER A 127 -2.10 26.61 13.11
CA SER A 127 -1.72 25.67 12.06
C SER A 127 -2.93 24.89 11.56
N VAL A 128 -3.11 24.81 10.25
CA VAL A 128 -4.13 23.94 9.66
C VAL A 128 -3.47 22.60 9.35
N ARG A 129 -4.09 21.51 9.82
CA ARG A 129 -3.73 20.15 9.40
C ARG A 129 -4.35 19.92 8.03
N PHE A 130 -3.53 19.92 6.98
CA PHE A 130 -3.93 19.35 5.70
C PHE A 130 -3.40 17.93 5.65
N GLY A 131 -4.22 16.98 5.20
CA GLY A 131 -3.74 15.65 4.85
C GLY A 131 -2.79 15.79 3.68
N ALA A 132 -1.50 15.65 3.92
CA ALA A 132 -0.46 15.68 2.91
C ALA A 132 -0.03 14.24 2.63
N GLU A 133 -0.18 13.81 1.39
CA GLU A 133 0.40 12.53 0.97
C GLU A 133 1.93 12.67 0.97
N ARG A 134 2.61 11.73 1.62
CA ARG A 134 4.07 11.64 1.56
C ARG A 134 4.49 10.48 0.69
N GLU A 135 5.32 10.80 -0.28
CA GLU A 135 5.94 9.84 -1.19
C GLU A 135 7.34 9.47 -0.67
N HIS A 136 7.60 8.17 -0.62
CA HIS A 136 8.93 7.61 -0.38
C HIS A 136 9.33 6.82 -1.62
N GLU A 137 10.31 7.33 -2.36
CA GLU A 137 10.83 6.70 -3.58
C GLU A 137 12.10 5.91 -3.27
N PHE A 138 12.11 4.63 -3.63
CA PHE A 138 13.25 3.74 -3.48
C PHE A 138 13.64 3.17 -4.84
N SER A 139 14.88 3.42 -5.25
CA SER A 139 15.52 2.82 -6.42
C SER A 139 16.35 1.62 -6.00
N LEU A 140 16.03 0.42 -6.47
CA LEU A 140 16.82 -0.79 -6.27
C LEU A 140 18.20 -0.63 -6.91
N VAL A 141 19.25 -0.82 -6.11
CA VAL A 141 20.64 -0.83 -6.54
C VAL A 141 21.03 -2.21 -7.07
N GLU A 142 20.44 -3.25 -6.48
CA GLU A 142 20.66 -4.65 -6.85
C GLU A 142 19.33 -5.41 -6.92
N GLY A 143 19.23 -6.30 -7.90
CA GLY A 143 18.03 -7.09 -8.15
C GLY A 143 16.92 -6.32 -8.87
N GLU A 144 15.78 -7.00 -9.05
CA GLU A 144 14.58 -6.43 -9.65
C GLU A 144 13.35 -6.88 -8.86
N ILE A 145 12.29 -6.08 -8.89
CA ILE A 145 10.96 -6.49 -8.43
C ILE A 145 10.43 -7.54 -9.43
N THR A 146 10.33 -8.78 -8.98
CA THR A 146 9.86 -9.90 -9.81
C THR A 146 8.32 -9.97 -9.82
N PRO A 147 7.72 -10.64 -10.82
CA PRO A 147 6.28 -10.90 -10.83
C PRO A 147 5.76 -11.57 -9.55
N GLU A 148 6.58 -12.42 -8.91
CA GLU A 148 6.24 -13.08 -7.65
C GLU A 148 6.03 -12.08 -6.50
N VAL A 149 6.91 -11.09 -6.38
CA VAL A 149 6.80 -10.03 -5.36
C VAL A 149 5.52 -9.23 -5.56
N VAL A 150 5.20 -8.91 -6.82
CA VAL A 150 3.95 -8.21 -7.18
C VAL A 150 2.74 -9.05 -6.79
N ARG A 151 2.73 -10.36 -7.08
CA ARG A 151 1.63 -11.27 -6.67
C ARG A 151 1.46 -11.30 -5.16
N THR A 152 2.54 -11.44 -4.41
CA THR A 152 2.50 -11.44 -2.94
C THR A 152 1.92 -10.15 -2.38
N LEU A 153 2.32 -9.00 -2.94
CA LEU A 153 1.78 -7.70 -2.55
C LEU A 153 0.30 -7.56 -2.93
N LEU A 154 -0.10 -7.96 -4.14
CA LEU A 154 -1.49 -7.90 -4.60
C LEU A 154 -2.43 -8.77 -3.75
N ALA A 155 -1.96 -9.93 -3.28
CA ALA A 155 -2.75 -10.85 -2.48
C ALA A 155 -3.06 -10.32 -1.07
N ARG A 156 -2.11 -9.60 -0.45
CA ARG A 156 -2.26 -9.08 0.92
C ARG A 156 -2.78 -7.66 0.98
N PHE A 157 -2.38 -6.81 0.03
CA PHE A 157 -2.55 -5.37 0.11
C PHE A 157 -3.86 -4.93 -0.54
N LYS A 158 -4.82 -4.55 0.29
CA LYS A 158 -6.19 -4.21 -0.13
C LYS A 158 -6.31 -2.79 -0.70
N ARG A 159 -5.30 -1.96 -0.52
CA ARG A 159 -5.25 -0.58 -1.01
C ARG A 159 -4.67 -0.54 -2.43
N PRO A 160 -4.78 0.58 -3.17
CA PRO A 160 -4.35 0.61 -4.55
C PRO A 160 -2.90 0.22 -4.80
N ILE A 161 -2.66 -0.62 -5.81
CA ILE A 161 -1.33 -0.98 -6.31
C ILE A 161 -1.31 -0.68 -7.81
N SER A 162 -0.40 0.18 -8.23
CA SER A 162 0.01 0.26 -9.62
C SER A 162 1.27 -0.58 -9.81
N SER A 163 1.28 -1.43 -10.83
CA SER A 163 2.51 -2.17 -11.17
C SER A 163 2.82 -2.05 -12.65
N SER A 164 4.09 -1.75 -12.95
CA SER A 164 4.65 -1.85 -14.30
C SER A 164 5.19 -3.25 -14.60
N VAL A 165 5.34 -4.08 -13.56
CA VAL A 165 5.69 -5.49 -13.66
C VAL A 165 4.39 -6.28 -13.63
N LEU A 166 4.13 -7.03 -14.70
CA LEU A 166 2.91 -7.83 -14.77
C LEU A 166 3.07 -9.06 -13.86
N PRO A 167 2.08 -9.36 -13.00
CA PRO A 167 2.18 -10.46 -12.04
C PRO A 167 2.19 -11.84 -12.71
N ASN A 168 1.79 -11.97 -13.97
CA ASN A 168 1.64 -13.25 -14.65
C ASN A 168 2.11 -13.21 -16.12
N ASP A 169 2.79 -14.28 -16.51
CA ASP A 169 3.13 -14.62 -17.88
C ASP A 169 2.01 -15.53 -18.41
N THR A 170 0.88 -14.90 -18.78
CA THR A 170 -0.15 -15.45 -19.68
C THR A 170 -0.99 -16.67 -19.26
N GLU A 171 -0.57 -17.59 -18.38
CA GLU A 171 -1.33 -18.83 -18.12
C GLU A 171 -2.14 -18.84 -16.80
N GLU A 172 -1.65 -18.22 -15.71
CA GLU A 172 -2.40 -18.06 -14.44
C GLU A 172 -3.23 -16.76 -14.38
N SER A 173 -3.33 -16.04 -15.49
CA SER A 173 -3.81 -14.66 -15.59
C SER A 173 -5.33 -14.45 -15.44
N GLY A 174 -6.07 -15.47 -15.00
CA GLY A 174 -7.53 -15.44 -15.09
C GLY A 174 -8.01 -15.49 -16.55
N HIS A 175 -9.32 -15.55 -16.74
CA HIS A 175 -9.90 -15.66 -18.08
C HIS A 175 -9.78 -14.33 -18.84
N LEU A 176 -9.06 -14.31 -19.98
CA LEU A 176 -9.01 -13.16 -20.87
C LEU A 176 -10.37 -12.96 -21.53
N ILE A 177 -10.98 -11.79 -21.31
CA ILE A 177 -12.28 -11.43 -21.88
C ILE A 177 -12.09 -10.89 -23.30
N PHE A 178 -11.23 -9.89 -23.45
CA PHE A 178 -10.88 -9.33 -24.76
C PHE A 178 -9.54 -8.59 -24.72
N GLU A 179 -8.98 -8.35 -25.92
CA GLU A 179 -7.81 -7.51 -26.08
C GLU A 179 -7.94 -6.55 -27.27
N ILE A 180 -7.33 -5.37 -27.12
CA ILE A 180 -7.33 -4.32 -28.13
C ILE A 180 -5.91 -3.81 -28.31
N PRO A 181 -5.34 -3.83 -29.52
CA PRO A 181 -4.08 -3.17 -29.80
C PRO A 181 -4.24 -1.65 -29.64
N VAL A 182 -3.33 -1.02 -28.89
CA VAL A 182 -3.41 0.41 -28.55
C VAL A 182 -2.06 1.09 -28.67
N PHE A 183 -2.09 2.42 -28.70
CA PHE A 183 -0.94 3.28 -28.46
C PHE A 183 -1.25 4.18 -27.27
N HIS A 184 -0.51 4.02 -26.18
CA HIS A 184 -0.63 4.86 -25.00
C HIS A 184 0.11 6.18 -25.22
N ARG A 185 -0.63 7.30 -25.27
CA ARG A 185 -0.02 8.64 -25.44
C ARG A 185 0.50 9.18 -24.11
N GLN A 186 1.72 9.71 -24.14
CA GLN A 186 2.29 10.48 -23.05
C GLN A 186 2.48 11.94 -23.49
N ARG A 187 2.81 12.85 -22.56
CA ARG A 187 3.05 14.28 -22.87
C ARG A 187 4.10 14.49 -23.97
N ALA A 188 5.09 13.61 -24.05
CA ALA A 188 6.03 13.52 -25.15
C ALA A 188 6.22 12.04 -25.51
N GLY A 189 5.85 11.66 -26.74
CA GLY A 189 5.92 10.28 -27.21
C GLY A 189 4.79 9.39 -26.69
N GLY A 190 5.08 8.09 -26.57
CA GLY A 190 4.13 7.09 -26.12
C GLY A 190 4.68 5.68 -26.33
N ALA A 191 3.83 4.69 -26.10
CA ALA A 191 4.21 3.30 -26.28
C ALA A 191 3.10 2.51 -26.97
N SER A 192 3.48 1.75 -27.99
CA SER A 192 2.64 0.71 -28.57
C SER A 192 2.49 -0.44 -27.58
N GLY A 193 1.34 -1.11 -27.65
CA GLY A 193 1.08 -2.29 -26.86
C GLY A 193 -0.32 -2.83 -27.08
N THR A 194 -0.74 -3.67 -26.15
CA THR A 194 -2.06 -4.29 -26.14
C THR A 194 -2.73 -4.05 -24.80
N LEU A 195 -3.94 -3.50 -24.83
CA LEU A 195 -4.80 -3.42 -23.67
C LEU A 195 -5.55 -4.76 -23.55
N ARG A 196 -5.35 -5.47 -22.45
CA ARG A 196 -5.93 -6.77 -22.16
C ARG A 196 -6.85 -6.66 -20.96
N VAL A 197 -8.08 -7.12 -21.12
CA VAL A 197 -9.09 -7.12 -20.07
C VAL A 197 -9.33 -8.57 -19.64
N TYR A 198 -9.04 -8.87 -18.39
CA TYR A 198 -9.23 -10.17 -17.77
C TYR A 198 -10.44 -10.14 -16.84
N GLU A 199 -10.76 -11.29 -16.24
CA GLU A 199 -11.92 -11.39 -15.34
C GLU A 199 -11.84 -10.51 -14.09
N ASP A 200 -10.63 -10.29 -13.57
CA ASP A 200 -10.37 -9.62 -12.29
C ASP A 200 -9.53 -8.34 -12.40
N TYR A 201 -8.94 -8.06 -13.57
CA TYR A 201 -8.02 -6.94 -13.76
C TYR A 201 -7.91 -6.49 -15.21
N VAL A 202 -7.28 -5.34 -15.40
CA VAL A 202 -6.88 -4.80 -16.70
C VAL A 202 -5.37 -4.65 -16.75
N ALA A 203 -4.77 -5.07 -17.85
CA ALA A 203 -3.34 -4.90 -18.09
C ALA A 203 -3.09 -4.19 -19.42
N PHE A 204 -2.21 -3.19 -19.41
CA PHE A 204 -1.60 -2.69 -20.62
C PHE A 204 -0.23 -3.35 -20.79
N ASN A 205 -0.09 -4.20 -21.79
CA ASN A 205 1.18 -4.83 -22.15
C ASN A 205 1.88 -3.95 -23.17
N SER A 206 2.92 -3.23 -22.75
CA SER A 206 3.71 -2.42 -23.66
C SER A 206 4.77 -3.25 -24.36
N GLU A 207 5.02 -2.94 -25.63
CA GLU A 207 6.19 -3.43 -26.37
C GLU A 207 7.50 -2.83 -25.83
N ARG A 208 7.43 -1.71 -25.11
CA ARG A 208 8.57 -1.05 -24.49
C ARG A 208 8.67 -1.44 -23.02
N GLU A 209 9.86 -1.86 -22.62
CA GLU A 209 10.14 -2.26 -21.24
C GLU A 209 9.83 -1.13 -20.23
N GLY A 210 9.21 -1.48 -19.10
CA GLY A 210 8.84 -0.53 -18.04
C GLY A 210 7.58 0.31 -18.31
N HIS A 211 6.98 0.20 -19.50
CA HIS A 211 5.76 0.93 -19.87
C HIS A 211 4.48 0.11 -19.74
N SER A 212 4.59 -1.18 -19.42
CA SER A 212 3.43 -2.00 -19.07
C SER A 212 2.76 -1.47 -17.81
N ARG A 213 1.47 -1.72 -17.65
CA ARG A 213 0.70 -1.34 -16.46
C ARG A 213 -0.30 -2.43 -16.10
N TYR A 214 -0.57 -2.56 -14.82
CA TYR A 214 -1.53 -3.50 -14.25
C TYR A 214 -2.44 -2.76 -13.27
N TRP A 215 -3.74 -2.98 -13.38
CA TRP A 215 -4.75 -2.39 -12.50
C TRP A 215 -5.79 -3.43 -12.12
N ARG A 216 -6.06 -3.59 -10.81
CA ARG A 216 -7.31 -4.26 -10.40
C ARG A 216 -8.47 -3.31 -10.70
N TYR A 217 -9.67 -3.86 -10.84
CA TYR A 217 -10.86 -3.01 -11.00
C TYR A 217 -11.06 -2.03 -9.85
N ASP A 218 -10.71 -2.44 -8.62
CA ASP A 218 -10.81 -1.56 -7.43
C ASP A 218 -9.79 -0.40 -7.46
N ASP A 219 -8.76 -0.46 -8.33
CA ASP A 219 -7.76 0.59 -8.50
C ASP A 219 -8.15 1.58 -9.63
N ILE A 220 -9.14 1.20 -10.46
CA ILE A 220 -9.70 2.01 -11.54
C ILE A 220 -10.87 2.83 -10.98
N ARG A 221 -10.84 4.14 -11.23
CA ARG A 221 -11.89 5.06 -10.79
C ARG A 221 -12.97 5.29 -11.81
N ASP A 222 -12.57 5.39 -13.07
CA ASP A 222 -13.47 5.73 -14.15
C ASP A 222 -12.91 5.21 -15.48
N ILE A 223 -13.81 4.92 -16.42
CA ILE A 223 -13.45 4.65 -17.81
C ILE A 223 -14.30 5.51 -18.73
N GLY A 224 -13.72 5.92 -19.85
CA GLY A 224 -14.39 6.79 -20.80
C GLY A 224 -14.02 6.49 -22.24
N SER A 225 -15.03 6.55 -23.12
CA SER A 225 -14.78 6.67 -24.55
C SER A 225 -14.66 8.16 -24.92
N LEU A 226 -13.46 8.59 -25.30
CA LEU A 226 -13.19 9.96 -25.78
C LEU A 226 -13.42 10.09 -27.30
N GLY A 227 -13.87 9.01 -27.94
CA GLY A 227 -14.13 8.91 -29.36
C GLY A 227 -13.98 7.48 -29.88
N ARG A 228 -14.32 7.26 -31.15
CA ARG A 228 -14.33 5.90 -31.75
C ARG A 228 -13.01 5.14 -31.63
N TYR A 229 -11.88 5.85 -31.60
CA TYR A 229 -10.54 5.29 -31.52
C TYR A 229 -9.77 5.83 -30.31
N LYS A 230 -10.46 6.35 -29.30
CA LYS A 230 -9.82 6.94 -28.11
C LYS A 230 -10.53 6.48 -26.84
N PHE A 231 -9.77 5.93 -25.93
CA PHE A 231 -10.26 5.38 -24.68
C PHE A 231 -9.42 5.88 -23.51
N GLU A 232 -10.05 6.09 -22.37
CA GLU A 232 -9.43 6.57 -21.14
C GLU A 232 -9.68 5.60 -20.01
N ILE A 233 -8.64 5.32 -19.23
CA ILE A 233 -8.72 4.70 -17.90
C ILE A 233 -8.23 5.72 -16.88
N ALA A 234 -9.12 6.19 -16.02
CA ALA A 234 -8.76 7.02 -14.89
C ALA A 234 -8.53 6.13 -13.66
N THR A 235 -7.36 6.29 -13.03
CA THR A 235 -6.91 5.45 -11.92
C THR A 235 -6.74 6.26 -10.64
N SER A 236 -6.70 5.58 -9.50
CA SER A 236 -6.42 6.22 -8.21
C SER A 236 -4.94 6.65 -8.03
N GLU A 237 -4.09 6.46 -9.04
CA GLU A 237 -2.67 6.84 -9.03
C GLU A 237 -2.53 8.38 -9.15
N GLY A 238 -2.35 9.14 -8.08
CA GLY A 238 -2.26 10.61 -8.14
C GLY A 238 -0.97 11.18 -7.55
N GLN A 239 -0.32 12.14 -8.20
CA GLN A 239 0.74 12.90 -7.53
C GLN A 239 0.12 13.90 -6.54
N PHE A 240 0.87 14.34 -5.53
CA PHE A 240 0.44 15.34 -4.55
C PHE A 240 -0.35 16.49 -5.19
N GLY A 241 -1.61 16.68 -4.77
CA GLY A 241 -2.52 17.72 -5.30
C GLY A 241 -3.31 17.33 -6.55
N THR A 242 -3.13 16.12 -7.08
CA THR A 242 -3.96 15.54 -8.16
C THR A 242 -4.59 14.25 -7.67
N ASP A 243 -5.93 14.20 -7.61
CA ASP A 243 -6.63 12.97 -7.31
C ASP A 243 -6.68 12.12 -8.57
N GLY A 244 -5.69 11.24 -8.75
CA GLY A 244 -5.65 10.23 -9.80
C GLY A 244 -4.87 10.60 -11.07
N ARG A 245 -4.72 9.59 -11.94
CA ARG A 245 -3.99 9.67 -13.22
C ARG A 245 -4.83 9.03 -14.30
N SER A 246 -4.96 9.75 -15.38
CA SER A 246 -5.63 9.29 -16.60
C SER A 246 -4.62 8.71 -17.58
N TYR A 247 -4.95 7.53 -18.10
CA TYR A 247 -4.24 6.84 -19.15
C TYR A 247 -5.06 6.91 -20.43
N ILE A 248 -4.56 7.63 -21.44
CA ILE A 248 -5.27 7.84 -22.71
C ILE A 248 -4.66 6.94 -23.79
N PHE A 249 -5.49 6.07 -24.33
CA PHE A 249 -5.13 5.10 -25.36
C PHE A 249 -5.76 5.49 -26.70
N ASP A 250 -4.91 5.59 -27.73
CA ASP A 250 -5.36 5.55 -29.11
C ASP A 250 -5.57 4.08 -29.50
N LEU A 251 -6.81 3.70 -29.80
CA LEU A 251 -7.15 2.34 -30.19
C LEU A 251 -6.81 2.11 -31.66
N LYS A 252 -6.14 1.00 -32.00
CA LYS A 252 -5.87 0.64 -33.40
C LYS A 252 -7.11 0.08 -34.13
N ARG A 253 -8.12 -0.34 -33.37
CA ARG A 253 -9.47 -0.66 -33.84
C ARG A 253 -10.51 -0.02 -32.92
N PRO A 254 -11.74 0.24 -33.38
CA PRO A 254 -12.79 0.70 -32.47
C PRO A 254 -13.05 -0.36 -31.39
N MET A 255 -13.29 0.10 -30.17
CA MET A 255 -13.91 -0.73 -29.15
C MET A 255 -15.39 -0.90 -29.53
N THR A 256 -15.86 -2.14 -29.52
CA THR A 256 -17.28 -2.41 -29.74
C THR A 256 -18.10 -2.02 -28.51
N SER A 257 -19.39 -1.77 -28.69
CA SER A 257 -20.29 -1.47 -27.55
C SER A 257 -20.27 -2.61 -26.53
N GLY A 258 -20.31 -3.87 -26.97
CA GLY A 258 -20.27 -5.02 -26.07
C GLY A 258 -18.97 -5.15 -25.27
N GLU A 259 -17.81 -4.82 -25.84
CA GLU A 259 -16.54 -4.78 -25.11
C GLU A 259 -16.52 -3.68 -24.05
N TYR A 260 -17.02 -2.49 -24.41
CA TYR A 260 -17.12 -1.37 -23.48
C TYR A 260 -18.07 -1.70 -22.33
N ASP A 261 -19.25 -2.22 -22.64
CA ASP A 261 -20.29 -2.56 -21.65
C ASP A 261 -19.80 -3.65 -20.68
N GLN A 262 -19.05 -4.65 -21.17
CA GLN A 262 -18.44 -5.67 -20.31
C GLN A 262 -17.42 -5.07 -19.34
N LEU A 263 -16.54 -4.19 -19.81
CA LEU A 263 -15.56 -3.52 -18.96
C LEU A 263 -16.25 -2.58 -17.96
N TRP A 264 -17.29 -1.86 -18.40
CA TRP A 264 -18.10 -0.99 -17.56
C TRP A 264 -18.77 -1.80 -16.43
N ALA A 265 -19.40 -2.93 -16.76
CA ALA A 265 -20.03 -3.79 -15.76
C ALA A 265 -19.04 -4.23 -14.67
N LYS A 266 -17.82 -4.63 -15.07
CA LYS A 266 -16.78 -5.04 -14.12
C LYS A 266 -16.37 -3.93 -13.14
N ILE A 267 -16.35 -2.69 -13.58
CA ILE A 267 -15.96 -1.54 -12.76
C ILE A 267 -17.14 -1.07 -11.88
N TYR A 268 -18.32 -0.86 -12.44
CA TYR A 268 -19.43 -0.20 -11.72
C TYR A 268 -20.47 -1.16 -11.12
N GLU A 269 -20.75 -2.31 -11.73
CA GLU A 269 -21.74 -3.25 -11.15
C GLU A 269 -21.20 -3.94 -9.89
N ARG A 270 -19.88 -4.12 -9.79
CA ARG A 270 -19.23 -4.61 -8.57
C ARG A 270 -19.46 -3.64 -7.41
N GLU A 271 -19.32 -2.34 -7.64
CA GLU A 271 -19.63 -1.32 -6.64
C GLU A 271 -21.11 -1.30 -6.26
N GLN A 272 -22.01 -1.35 -7.25
CA GLN A 272 -23.47 -1.37 -7.03
C GLN A 272 -23.88 -2.58 -6.19
N THR A 273 -23.39 -3.77 -6.51
CA THR A 273 -23.71 -5.01 -5.78
C THR A 273 -23.17 -4.97 -4.34
N LEU A 274 -21.97 -4.41 -4.12
CA LEU A 274 -21.40 -4.21 -2.78
C LEU A 274 -22.17 -3.16 -1.97
N ARG A 275 -22.63 -2.07 -2.59
CA ARG A 275 -23.47 -1.05 -1.95
C ARG A 275 -24.83 -1.61 -1.56
N LEU A 276 -25.52 -2.29 -2.47
CA LEU A 276 -26.82 -2.93 -2.21
C LEU A 276 -26.72 -3.98 -1.09
N ARG A 277 -25.63 -4.75 -1.02
CA ARG A 277 -25.38 -5.71 0.07
C ARG A 277 -25.09 -5.03 1.42
N ARG A 278 -24.45 -3.85 1.41
CA ARG A 278 -24.16 -3.06 2.62
C ARG A 278 -25.38 -2.30 3.12
N GLU A 279 -26.29 -1.93 2.22
CA GLU A 279 -27.55 -1.24 2.50
C GLU A 279 -28.70 -2.19 2.91
N GLN A 280 -28.48 -3.51 2.87
CA GLN A 280 -29.37 -4.50 3.49
C GLN A 280 -28.81 -5.09 4.80
N PRO A 281 -28.71 -4.32 5.91
CA PRO A 281 -28.57 -4.92 7.22
C PRO A 281 -29.96 -5.38 7.70
N GLY A 282 -30.28 -6.67 7.57
CA GLY A 282 -31.25 -7.29 8.47
C GLY A 282 -32.39 -8.13 7.89
N GLU A 283 -32.29 -8.69 6.68
CA GLU A 283 -33.30 -9.67 6.21
C GLU A 283 -32.77 -11.10 6.13
N SER A 284 -32.24 -11.60 7.24
CA SER A 284 -32.07 -13.05 7.43
C SER A 284 -32.06 -13.42 8.90
N ARG A 285 -33.26 -13.39 9.52
CA ARG A 285 -33.56 -14.21 10.70
C ARG A 285 -35.05 -14.31 11.04
N LYS A 286 -35.93 -14.52 10.05
CA LYS A 286 -37.26 -15.09 10.32
C LYS A 286 -37.79 -15.90 9.13
N ALA A 287 -37.37 -17.15 9.02
CA ALA A 287 -38.22 -18.20 8.49
C ALA A 287 -37.74 -19.58 8.96
N ALA A 288 -38.69 -20.43 9.31
CA ALA A 288 -38.62 -21.86 9.59
C ALA A 288 -38.41 -22.31 11.05
N SER A 289 -39.52 -22.32 11.80
CA SER A 289 -39.83 -23.44 12.70
C SER A 289 -41.30 -23.80 12.54
N PRO A 290 -41.65 -24.89 11.81
CA PRO A 290 -42.93 -25.53 11.98
C PRO A 290 -42.79 -26.54 13.12
N ARG A 291 -43.33 -26.17 14.29
CA ARG A 291 -43.50 -27.05 15.45
C ARG A 291 -44.46 -28.17 15.07
N GLY A 292 -44.05 -29.42 15.34
CA GLY A 292 -44.69 -30.64 14.85
C GLY A 292 -46.15 -30.82 15.27
N LYS A 293 -46.93 -31.39 14.35
CA LYS A 293 -48.17 -32.10 14.65
C LYS A 293 -47.85 -33.56 14.89
N THR A 294 -47.85 -33.97 16.16
CA THR A 294 -47.98 -35.37 16.55
C THR A 294 -49.38 -35.87 16.22
N GLY A 295 -49.45 -37.02 15.57
CA GLY A 295 -50.69 -37.68 15.19
C GLY A 295 -51.50 -38.16 16.40
N HIS A 296 -52.81 -38.21 16.20
CA HIS A 296 -53.67 -39.10 16.96
C HIS A 296 -54.65 -39.74 15.98
N VAL A 297 -54.49 -41.06 15.82
CA VAL A 297 -55.40 -41.99 15.17
C VAL A 297 -56.61 -42.15 16.08
N ASN A 298 -57.81 -42.07 15.54
CA ASN A 298 -58.97 -42.84 16.02
C ASN A 298 -59.94 -43.04 14.85
N GLU A 299 -60.18 -44.32 14.54
CA GLU A 299 -61.32 -44.85 13.78
C GLU A 299 -62.66 -44.38 14.38
N PRO A 300 -63.74 -44.46 13.58
CA PRO A 300 -64.68 -45.54 13.88
C PRO A 300 -65.27 -46.24 12.64
N GLU A 301 -65.80 -47.43 12.93
CA GLU A 301 -66.70 -48.28 12.14
C GLU A 301 -67.87 -47.55 11.45
#